data_AF-A0A7Y2TXJ5-F1
#
_entry.id   AF-A0A7Y2TXJ5-F1
#
_cell.length_a   1.000
_cell.length_b   1.000
_cell.length_c   1.000
_cell.angle_alpha   90.00
_cell.angle_beta   90.00
_cell.angle_gamma   90.00
#
_symmetry.space_group_name_H-M   'P 1'
#
loop_
_entity.id
_entity.type
_entity.pdbx_description
1 polymer ?
#
loop_
_entity_poly.entity_id
_entity_poly.type
_entity_poly.pdbx_seq_one_letter_code
_entity_poly.pdbx_strand_id
1 'polypeptide(L)'
;MNALDTHGAPLVALVPGDIDQYCPGYPEASERQRKAFWVNLIASLSYHESTWRPDVSGGDGRWHGLLQIAPATARGYGCIAGDANELKDGALNVSCGIRIMAETVTRDDVISEGFRGVAADWGPFHQERKRNDIKAYTQSLPYC
;
A
#
# COMPACT_ATOMS: atom_id res chain seq x y z
N MET A 1 -0.54 -9.96 -16.26
CA MET A 1 0.29 -8.76 -16.04
C MET A 1 0.14 -8.36 -14.58
N ASN A 2 1.25 -8.13 -13.87
CA ASN A 2 1.25 -7.75 -12.45
C ASN A 2 1.10 -6.23 -12.32
N ALA A 3 0.33 -5.74 -11.34
CA ALA A 3 0.11 -4.30 -11.12
C ALA A 3 1.41 -3.51 -10.86
N LEU A 4 2.41 -4.14 -10.21
CA LEU A 4 3.73 -3.53 -9.99
C LEU A 4 4.59 -3.45 -11.25
N ASP A 5 4.25 -4.20 -12.31
CA ASP A 5 4.93 -4.11 -13.62
C ASP A 5 4.30 -3.05 -14.52
N THR A 6 3.13 -2.53 -14.17
CA THR A 6 2.38 -1.57 -14.98
C THR A 6 2.23 -0.24 -14.25
N HIS A 7 1.07 0.04 -13.66
CA HIS A 7 0.80 1.32 -12.98
C HIS A 7 1.56 1.48 -11.67
N GLY A 8 2.14 0.41 -11.13
CA GLY A 8 3.04 0.46 -9.97
C GLY A 8 4.53 0.63 -10.31
N ALA A 9 4.92 0.71 -11.59
CA ALA A 9 6.33 0.83 -11.95
C ALA A 9 7.04 2.06 -11.33
N PRO A 10 6.43 3.26 -11.25
CA PRO A 10 7.05 4.41 -10.57
C PRO A 10 7.34 4.15 -9.10
N LEU A 11 6.42 3.45 -8.41
CA LEU A 11 6.54 3.07 -7.01
C LEU A 11 7.77 2.18 -6.75
N VAL A 12 8.10 1.29 -7.69
CA VAL A 12 9.25 0.37 -7.60
C VAL A 12 10.57 1.08 -7.96
N ALA A 13 10.52 2.05 -8.88
CA ALA A 13 11.69 2.77 -9.35
C ALA A 13 12.21 3.80 -8.32
N LEU A 14 11.29 4.44 -7.59
CA LEU A 14 11.61 5.45 -6.59
C LEU A 14 12.34 4.86 -5.37
N VAL A 15 13.26 5.64 -4.79
CA VAL A 15 13.83 5.41 -3.46
C VAL A 15 13.27 6.52 -2.56
N PRO A 16 12.23 6.25 -1.73
CA PRO A 16 11.62 7.28 -0.88
C PRO A 16 12.62 7.85 0.13
N GLY A 17 12.49 9.13 0.47
CA GLY A 17 13.41 9.80 1.40
C GLY A 17 13.42 9.24 2.83
N ASP A 18 12.38 8.51 3.24
CA ASP A 18 12.26 7.83 4.53
C ASP A 18 12.50 6.31 4.45
N ILE A 19 13.02 5.81 3.33
CA ILE A 19 13.16 4.36 3.08
C ILE A 19 14.01 3.66 4.14
N ASP A 20 15.01 4.31 4.73
CA ASP A 20 15.85 3.74 5.79
C ASP A 20 15.05 3.34 7.04
N GLN A 21 13.89 3.95 7.26
CA GLN A 21 12.99 3.60 8.36
C GLN A 21 12.19 2.31 8.09
N TYR A 22 12.20 1.82 6.85
CA TYR A 22 11.40 0.67 6.40
C TYR A 22 12.28 -0.46 5.85
N CYS A 23 13.34 -0.14 5.11
CA CYS A 23 14.25 -1.08 4.46
C CYS A 23 15.56 -0.38 4.04
N PRO A 24 16.60 -0.34 4.90
CA PRO A 24 17.89 0.28 4.58
C PRO A 24 18.58 -0.33 3.34
N GLY A 25 18.34 -1.62 3.05
CA GLY A 25 18.88 -2.30 1.86
C GLY A 25 18.16 -1.98 0.55
N TYR A 26 17.06 -1.22 0.57
CA TYR A 26 16.22 -0.95 -0.60
C TYR A 26 16.94 -0.25 -1.78
N PRO A 27 17.82 0.75 -1.56
CA PRO A 27 18.52 1.41 -2.66
C PRO A 27 19.31 0.41 -3.53
N GLU A 28 19.90 -0.60 -2.87
CA GLU A 28 20.79 -1.59 -3.49
C GLU A 28 20.04 -2.86 -3.91
N ALA A 29 18.76 -2.94 -3.57
CA ALA A 29 17.90 -4.06 -3.85
C ALA A 29 17.61 -4.17 -5.36
N SER A 30 17.62 -5.40 -5.87
CA SER A 30 17.14 -5.70 -7.22
C SER A 30 15.67 -5.30 -7.38
N GLU A 31 15.24 -5.06 -8.62
CA GLU A 31 13.83 -4.75 -8.92
C GLU A 31 12.86 -5.79 -8.33
N ARG A 32 13.24 -7.07 -8.33
CA ARG A 32 12.47 -8.15 -7.71
C ARG A 32 12.33 -7.96 -6.20
N GLN A 33 13.40 -7.58 -5.50
CA GLN A 33 13.37 -7.33 -4.06
C GLN A 33 12.56 -6.05 -3.75
N ARG A 34 12.66 -5.00 -4.56
CA ARG A 34 11.84 -3.79 -4.42
C ARG A 34 10.35 -4.07 -4.61
N LYS A 35 9.98 -4.90 -5.59
CA LYS A 35 8.59 -5.40 -5.73
C LYS A 35 8.16 -6.21 -4.52
N ALA A 36 9.03 -7.10 -4.04
CA ALA A 36 8.75 -7.89 -2.85
C ALA A 36 8.56 -7.02 -1.60
N PHE A 37 9.32 -5.95 -1.43
CA PHE A 37 9.14 -4.97 -0.36
C PHE A 37 7.73 -4.40 -0.36
N TRP A 38 7.28 -3.87 -1.51
CA TRP A 38 5.95 -3.26 -1.63
C TRP A 38 4.83 -4.28 -1.39
N VAL A 39 4.97 -5.51 -1.89
CA VAL A 39 4.02 -6.60 -1.58
C VAL A 39 3.94 -6.89 -0.09
N ASN A 40 5.08 -6.94 0.61
CA ASN A 40 5.11 -7.20 2.06
C ASN A 40 4.58 -6.02 2.88
N LEU A 41 4.87 -4.78 2.48
CA LEU A 41 4.28 -3.58 3.09
C LEU A 41 2.76 -3.60 2.95
N ILE A 42 2.24 -3.88 1.74
CA ILE A 42 0.80 -4.00 1.48
C ILE A 42 0.18 -5.15 2.29
N ALA A 43 0.86 -6.29 2.40
CA ALA A 43 0.39 -7.41 3.21
C ALA A 43 0.26 -7.03 4.70
N SER A 44 1.25 -6.32 5.25
CA SER A 44 1.22 -5.82 6.63
C SER A 44 0.15 -4.74 6.83
N LEU A 45 -0.03 -3.84 5.86
CA LEU A 45 -1.12 -2.86 5.88
C LEU A 45 -2.49 -3.56 5.87
N SER A 46 -2.69 -4.55 5.00
CA SER A 46 -3.95 -5.28 4.90
C SER A 46 -4.31 -6.05 6.19
N TYR A 47 -3.31 -6.50 6.95
CA TYR A 47 -3.55 -7.05 8.29
C TYR A 47 -4.20 -6.01 9.21
N HIS A 48 -3.68 -4.79 9.22
CA HIS A 48 -4.18 -3.70 10.06
C HIS A 48 -5.51 -3.09 9.62
N GLU A 49 -5.85 -3.23 8.33
CA GLU A 49 -7.09 -2.74 7.73
C GLU A 49 -8.23 -3.77 7.81
N SER A 50 -7.95 -5.03 7.44
CA SER A 50 -8.99 -6.05 7.26
C SER A 50 -8.71 -7.38 7.96
N THR A 51 -7.51 -7.53 8.55
CA THR A 51 -7.01 -8.82 9.03
C THR A 51 -6.94 -9.85 7.90
N TRP A 52 -6.48 -9.41 6.73
CA TRP A 52 -6.37 -10.20 5.49
C TRP A 52 -7.70 -10.73 4.93
N ARG A 53 -8.84 -10.15 5.32
CA ARG A 53 -10.15 -10.58 4.83
C ARG A 53 -10.58 -9.71 3.64
N PRO A 54 -10.71 -10.28 2.43
CA PRO A 54 -11.05 -9.50 1.24
C PRO A 54 -12.55 -9.17 1.14
N ASP A 55 -13.42 -9.87 1.86
CA ASP A 55 -14.88 -9.78 1.71
C ASP A 55 -15.56 -8.83 2.72
N VAL A 56 -14.77 -8.18 3.58
CA VAL A 56 -15.27 -7.32 4.66
C VAL A 56 -15.46 -5.86 4.22
N SER A 57 -16.42 -5.21 4.89
CA SER A 57 -16.62 -3.77 4.80
C SER A 57 -16.41 -3.13 6.17
N GLY A 58 -15.73 -2.00 6.21
CA GLY A 58 -15.49 -1.21 7.41
C GLY A 58 -16.25 0.11 7.41
N GLY A 59 -16.30 0.74 8.58
CA GLY A 59 -16.88 2.06 8.78
C GLY A 59 -18.28 2.23 8.22
N ASP A 60 -19.20 1.41 8.71
CA ASP A 60 -20.61 1.40 8.31
C ASP A 60 -20.83 1.13 6.81
N GLY A 61 -19.91 0.41 6.18
CA GLY A 61 -20.01 0.02 4.77
C GLY A 61 -19.41 1.02 3.78
N ARG A 62 -18.59 1.98 4.23
CA ARG A 62 -17.95 2.98 3.36
C ARG A 62 -16.68 2.49 2.68
N TRP A 63 -16.00 1.51 3.29
CA TRP A 63 -14.68 1.02 2.87
C TRP A 63 -14.72 -0.50 2.69
N HIS A 64 -14.00 -1.02 1.70
CA HIS A 64 -14.12 -2.42 1.30
C HIS A 64 -12.78 -3.11 1.04
N GLY A 65 -12.77 -4.41 1.34
CA GLY A 65 -11.70 -5.33 0.98
C GLY A 65 -10.41 -5.20 1.78
N LEU A 66 -9.34 -5.78 1.23
CA LEU A 66 -8.07 -5.96 1.93
C LEU A 66 -7.49 -4.65 2.47
N LEU A 67 -7.58 -3.58 1.68
CA LEU A 67 -7.03 -2.26 1.96
C LEU A 67 -8.09 -1.22 2.32
N GLN A 68 -9.33 -1.65 2.57
CA GLN A 68 -10.43 -0.78 3.01
C GLN A 68 -10.55 0.49 2.15
N ILE A 69 -10.67 0.30 0.83
CA ILE A 69 -10.78 1.41 -0.13
C ILE A 69 -12.25 1.79 -0.32
N ALA A 70 -12.53 3.09 -0.42
CA ALA A 70 -13.87 3.59 -0.74
C ALA A 70 -14.10 3.59 -2.27
N PRO A 71 -15.32 3.28 -2.75
CA PRO A 71 -15.62 3.30 -4.19
C PRO A 71 -15.34 4.65 -4.87
N ALA A 72 -15.62 5.76 -4.17
CA ALA A 72 -15.35 7.10 -4.69
C ALA A 72 -13.84 7.35 -4.88
N THR A 73 -13.02 6.95 -3.91
CA THR A 73 -11.55 7.02 -4.02
C THR A 73 -11.06 6.19 -5.18
N ALA A 74 -11.51 4.93 -5.28
CA ALA A 74 -11.09 4.03 -6.36
C ALA A 74 -11.39 4.62 -7.75
N ARG A 75 -12.58 5.20 -7.94
CA ARG A 75 -12.93 5.90 -9.19
C ARG A 75 -12.09 7.17 -9.41
N GLY A 76 -11.78 7.92 -8.35
CA GLY A 76 -10.93 9.11 -8.42
C GLY A 76 -9.52 8.81 -8.94
N TYR A 77 -8.97 7.66 -8.57
CA TYR A 77 -7.69 7.15 -9.09
C TYR A 77 -7.85 6.28 -10.35
N GLY A 78 -9.05 6.20 -10.92
CA GLY A 78 -9.35 5.45 -12.14
C GLY A 78 -9.16 3.93 -12.03
N CYS A 79 -9.25 3.37 -10.82
CA CYS A 79 -9.12 1.93 -10.59
C CYS A 79 -10.16 1.12 -11.39
N ILE A 80 -9.82 -0.13 -11.71
CA ILE A 80 -10.75 -1.06 -12.36
C ILE A 80 -11.94 -1.37 -11.45
N ALA A 81 -11.67 -1.69 -10.17
CA ALA A 81 -12.72 -1.81 -9.16
C ALA A 81 -13.26 -0.42 -8.82
N GLY A 82 -14.49 -0.15 -9.23
CA GLY A 82 -15.19 1.12 -9.04
C GLY A 82 -16.35 1.05 -8.05
N ASP A 83 -16.74 -0.16 -7.60
CA ASP A 83 -17.82 -0.38 -6.64
C ASP A 83 -17.44 -1.29 -5.46
N ALA A 84 -18.38 -1.46 -4.52
CA ALA A 84 -18.17 -2.22 -3.31
C ALA A 84 -17.93 -3.72 -3.53
N ASN A 85 -18.57 -4.33 -4.54
CA ASN A 85 -18.42 -5.76 -4.81
C ASN A 85 -17.08 -6.02 -5.50
N GLU A 86 -16.71 -5.19 -6.47
CA GLU A 86 -15.42 -5.29 -7.14
C GLU A 86 -14.25 -5.07 -6.18
N LEU A 87 -14.40 -4.14 -5.23
CA LEU A 87 -13.39 -3.90 -4.19
C LEU A 87 -13.26 -5.03 -3.18
N LYS A 88 -14.20 -5.99 -3.15
CA LYS A 88 -14.06 -7.23 -2.36
C LYS A 88 -13.29 -8.32 -3.09
N ASP A 89 -12.98 -8.15 -4.38
CA ASP A 89 -11.99 -8.98 -5.04
C ASP A 89 -10.59 -8.54 -4.55
N GLY A 90 -9.87 -9.46 -3.89
CA GLY A 90 -8.58 -9.14 -3.29
C GLY A 90 -7.53 -8.69 -4.31
N ALA A 91 -7.54 -9.24 -5.52
CA ALA A 91 -6.57 -8.87 -6.55
C ALA A 91 -6.87 -7.49 -7.13
N LEU A 92 -8.14 -7.17 -7.40
CA LEU A 92 -8.54 -5.84 -7.84
C LEU A 92 -8.31 -4.78 -6.75
N ASN A 93 -8.58 -5.12 -5.48
CA ASN A 93 -8.35 -4.24 -4.33
C ASN A 93 -6.87 -3.89 -4.16
N VAL A 94 -5.99 -4.90 -4.16
CA VAL A 94 -4.53 -4.70 -4.09
C VAL A 94 -4.02 -3.94 -5.31
N SER A 95 -4.51 -4.27 -6.52
CA SER A 95 -4.16 -3.53 -7.73
C SER A 95 -4.53 -2.05 -7.64
N CYS A 96 -5.70 -1.73 -7.07
CA CYS A 96 -6.11 -0.34 -6.84
C CYS A 96 -5.23 0.34 -5.78
N GLY A 97 -4.93 -0.33 -4.67
CA GLY A 97 -4.01 0.17 -3.65
C GLY A 97 -2.63 0.51 -4.21
N ILE A 98 -2.06 -0.36 -5.05
CA ILE A 98 -0.78 -0.11 -5.74
C ILE A 98 -0.85 1.16 -6.58
N ARG A 99 -1.96 1.41 -7.28
CA ARG A 99 -2.14 2.62 -8.09
C ARG A 99 -2.17 3.88 -7.23
N ILE A 100 -2.94 3.86 -6.15
CA ILE A 100 -3.04 4.99 -5.21
C ILE A 100 -1.65 5.28 -4.61
N MET A 101 -0.95 4.25 -4.12
CA MET A 101 0.39 4.40 -3.55
C MET A 101 1.41 4.90 -4.59
N ALA A 102 1.35 4.41 -5.83
CA ALA A 102 2.23 4.88 -6.90
C ALA A 102 2.05 6.38 -7.18
N GLU A 103 0.84 6.91 -7.08
CA GLU A 103 0.59 8.35 -7.18
C GLU A 103 1.11 9.08 -5.93
N THR A 104 0.67 8.68 -4.73
CA THR A 104 0.92 9.47 -3.51
C THR A 104 2.37 9.41 -3.03
N VAL A 105 3.01 8.24 -3.06
CA VAL A 105 4.42 8.08 -2.67
C VAL A 105 5.33 8.79 -3.67
N THR A 106 5.03 8.71 -4.98
CA THR A 106 5.84 9.43 -5.98
C THR A 106 5.67 10.94 -5.88
N ARG A 107 4.44 11.42 -5.63
CA ARG A 107 4.16 12.83 -5.40
C ARG A 107 4.89 13.38 -4.18
N ASP A 108 4.95 12.58 -3.11
CA ASP A 108 5.39 13.05 -1.80
C ASP A 108 6.83 12.66 -1.43
N ASP A 109 7.46 11.77 -2.19
CA ASP A 109 8.83 11.27 -1.97
C ASP A 109 9.05 10.63 -0.58
N VAL A 110 7.99 10.08 0.02
CA VAL A 110 8.03 9.39 1.31
C VAL A 110 7.04 8.22 1.32
N ILE A 111 7.36 7.16 2.07
CA ILE A 111 6.40 6.10 2.40
C ILE A 111 5.34 6.67 3.34
N SER A 112 5.74 7.37 4.41
CA SER A 112 4.77 7.97 5.34
C SER A 112 5.38 9.07 6.22
N GLU A 113 4.94 10.30 5.98
CA GLU A 113 5.25 11.47 6.81
C GLU A 113 3.99 12.33 7.02
N GLY A 114 3.43 12.39 8.22
CA GLY A 114 2.16 13.09 8.46
C GLY A 114 1.01 12.50 7.64
N PHE A 115 0.52 13.25 6.64
CA PHE A 115 -0.52 12.83 5.68
C PHE A 115 0.04 12.59 4.27
N ARG A 116 1.36 12.36 4.16
CA ARG A 116 2.06 12.16 2.88
C ARG A 116 2.33 10.67 2.60
N GLY A 117 2.48 10.34 1.33
CA GLY A 117 2.76 8.97 0.87
C GLY A 117 1.57 8.03 1.08
N VAL A 118 1.83 6.86 1.65
CA VAL A 118 0.78 5.89 2.03
C VAL A 118 -0.12 6.46 3.13
N ALA A 119 0.37 7.36 3.98
CA ALA A 119 -0.46 7.97 5.02
C ALA A 119 -1.53 8.93 4.48
N ALA A 120 -1.53 9.26 3.19
CA ALA A 120 -2.56 10.10 2.57
C ALA A 120 -3.94 9.42 2.55
N ASP A 121 -3.97 8.09 2.40
CA ASP A 121 -5.21 7.32 2.21
C ASP A 121 -5.44 6.25 3.32
N TRP A 122 -4.39 5.87 4.07
CA TRP A 122 -4.48 4.74 5.01
C TRP A 122 -4.25 5.11 6.48
N GLY A 123 -5.33 4.97 7.26
CA GLY A 123 -5.37 5.29 8.69
C GLY A 123 -4.36 4.58 9.61
N PRO A 124 -3.94 3.32 9.36
CA PRO A 124 -2.90 2.65 10.14
C PRO A 124 -1.60 3.42 10.25
N PHE A 125 -1.23 4.23 9.25
CA PHE A 125 -0.02 5.06 9.31
C PHE A 125 -0.14 6.25 10.28
N HIS A 126 -1.34 6.65 10.68
CA HIS A 126 -1.54 7.66 11.73
C HIS A 126 -1.50 7.07 13.15
N GLN A 127 -1.56 5.75 13.28
CA GLN A 127 -1.48 5.08 14.58
C GLN A 127 -0.05 4.60 14.81
N GLU A 128 0.67 5.21 15.75
CA GLU A 128 2.08 4.92 16.02
C GLU A 128 2.35 3.41 16.16
N ARG A 129 1.53 2.72 16.95
CA ARG A 129 1.68 1.27 17.16
C ARG A 129 1.61 0.48 15.85
N LYS A 130 0.63 0.77 14.98
CA LYS A 130 0.43 0.05 13.71
C LYS A 130 1.52 0.41 12.70
N ARG A 131 1.87 1.70 12.60
CA ARG A 131 2.98 2.16 11.75
C ARG A 131 4.30 1.50 12.14
N ASN A 132 4.60 1.40 13.44
CA ASN A 132 5.82 0.76 13.92
C ASN A 132 5.81 -0.76 13.69
N ASP A 133 4.65 -1.41 13.76
CA ASP A 133 4.49 -2.83 13.42
C ASP A 133 4.78 -3.08 11.93
N ILE A 134 4.26 -2.23 11.03
CA ILE A 134 4.57 -2.27 9.59
C ILE A 134 6.07 -2.08 9.35
N LYS A 135 6.69 -1.07 9.98
CA LYS A 135 8.14 -0.81 9.86
C LYS A 135 8.96 -2.01 10.33
N ALA A 136 8.67 -2.53 11.52
CA ALA A 136 9.37 -3.69 12.07
C ALA A 136 9.25 -4.91 11.16
N TYR A 137 8.07 -5.14 10.59
CA TYR A 137 7.87 -6.23 9.64
C TYR A 137 8.70 -6.04 8.36
N THR A 138 8.68 -4.87 7.73
CA THR A 138 9.46 -4.65 6.50
C THR A 138 10.96 -4.69 6.76
N GLN A 139 11.42 -4.18 7.90
CA GLN A 139 12.83 -4.25 8.31
C GLN A 139 13.31 -5.68 8.58
N SER A 140 12.40 -6.62 8.87
CA SER A 140 12.74 -8.03 9.10
C SER A 140 12.96 -8.83 7.82
N LEU A 141 12.66 -8.25 6.64
CA LEU A 141 12.81 -8.92 5.36
C LEU A 141 14.29 -9.14 5.05
N PRO A 142 14.73 -10.29 4.50
CA PRO A 142 16.17 -10.62 4.38
C PRO A 142 17.03 -9.71 3.49
N TYR A 143 16.41 -8.80 2.75
CA TYR A 143 17.07 -7.83 1.86
C TYR A 143 16.93 -6.39 2.37
N CYS A 144 16.34 -6.26 3.56
CA CYS A 144 16.39 -5.11 4.43
C CYS A 144 17.33 -5.50 5.60
#